data_AF-A0A6I4U3M6-F1
#
_entry.id   AF-A0A6I4U3M6-F1
#
_cell.length_a   1.000
_cell.length_b   1.000
_cell.length_c   1.000
_cell.angle_alpha   90.00
_cell.angle_beta   90.00
_cell.angle_gamma   90.00
#
_symmetry.space_group_name_H-M   'P 1'
#
loop_
_entity.id
_entity.type
_entity.pdbx_description
1 polymer ?
#
loop_
_entity_poly.entity_id
_entity_poly.type
_entity_poly.pdbx_seq_one_letter_code
_entity_poly.pdbx_strand_id
1 'polypeptide(L)'
;MWDTLFGLTNGIALAAWAVLLFGPRTKRMRAAILLIPIAVLCALYAVMLIGLTAGLFDPVGNAGGMSELVRNYSVDGLMALFQSRGGIVVGWTHYLAFDLMVGWWIAGDADSRGIPRWSQLGVLLATFLAGPLGLGLYLFYRATRPEVANADH
;
A
#
# COMPACT_ATOMS: atom_id res chain seq x y z
N MET A 1 -12.25 12.00 14.97
CA MET A 1 -10.83 11.98 14.55
C MET A 1 -10.54 10.78 13.65
N TRP A 2 -10.68 9.54 14.14
CA TRP A 2 -10.35 8.33 13.37
C TRP A 2 -11.11 8.20 12.04
N ASP A 3 -12.41 8.51 12.01
CA ASP A 3 -13.18 8.47 10.76
C ASP A 3 -12.68 9.48 9.71
N THR A 4 -12.20 10.65 10.17
CA THR A 4 -11.58 11.67 9.31
C THR A 4 -10.24 11.19 8.76
N LEU A 5 -9.40 10.58 9.59
CA LEU A 5 -8.11 10.01 9.17
C LEU A 5 -8.33 8.85 8.19
N PHE A 6 -9.31 8.00 8.45
CA PHE A 6 -9.73 6.93 7.54
C PHE A 6 -10.17 7.50 6.18
N GLY A 7 -11.05 8.50 6.17
CA GLY A 7 -11.48 9.15 4.93
C GLY A 7 -10.32 9.80 4.17
N LEU A 8 -9.41 10.45 4.89
CA LEU A 8 -8.23 11.10 4.32
C LEU A 8 -7.28 10.09 3.66
N THR A 9 -6.89 9.02 4.37
CA THR A 9 -5.95 8.02 3.83
C THR A 9 -6.54 7.29 2.63
N ASN A 10 -7.83 6.95 2.67
CA ASN A 10 -8.53 6.38 1.51
C ASN A 10 -8.60 7.37 0.34
N GLY A 11 -8.92 8.64 0.59
CA GLY A 11 -8.96 9.67 -0.45
C GLY A 11 -7.62 9.84 -1.17
N ILE A 12 -6.52 9.88 -0.41
CA ILE A 12 -5.16 9.94 -0.95
C ILE A 12 -4.86 8.70 -1.80
N ALA A 13 -5.14 7.50 -1.28
CA ALA A 13 -4.89 6.26 -1.98
C ALA A 13 -5.71 6.15 -3.27
N LEU A 14 -7.01 6.45 -3.24
CA LEU A 14 -7.89 6.42 -4.41
C LEU A 14 -7.45 7.41 -5.49
N ALA A 15 -7.09 8.63 -5.10
CA ALA A 15 -6.57 9.62 -6.05
C ALA A 15 -5.27 9.13 -6.71
N ALA A 16 -4.35 8.57 -5.92
CA ALA A 16 -3.09 8.03 -6.44
C ALA A 16 -3.32 6.84 -7.37
N TRP A 17 -4.23 5.93 -7.03
CA TRP A 17 -4.62 4.80 -7.87
C TRP A 17 -5.27 5.25 -9.18
N ALA A 18 -6.16 6.24 -9.15
CA ALA A 18 -6.75 6.80 -10.37
C ALA A 18 -5.66 7.37 -11.30
N VAL A 19 -4.70 8.10 -10.74
CA VAL A 19 -3.55 8.61 -11.51
C VAL A 19 -2.66 7.48 -12.02
N LEU A 20 -2.47 6.42 -11.25
CA LEU A 20 -1.66 5.27 -11.66
C LEU A 20 -2.31 4.46 -12.80
N LEU A 21 -3.64 4.27 -12.73
CA LEU A 21 -4.42 3.51 -13.72
C LEU A 21 -4.62 4.28 -15.03
N PHE A 22 -4.94 5.57 -14.93
CA PHE A 22 -5.38 6.38 -16.08
C PHE A 22 -4.41 7.49 -16.48
N GLY A 23 -3.49 7.85 -15.61
CA GLY A 23 -2.59 8.98 -15.81
C GLY A 23 -1.46 8.73 -16.83
N PRO A 24 -0.70 9.80 -17.15
CA PRO A 24 0.41 9.73 -18.09
C PRO A 24 1.63 9.02 -17.47
N ARG A 25 2.25 8.12 -18.23
CA ARG A 25 3.43 7.31 -17.83
C ARG A 25 4.74 8.07 -17.93
N THR A 26 4.76 9.29 -17.40
CA THR A 26 5.97 10.11 -17.38
C THR A 26 6.78 9.83 -16.13
N LYS A 27 8.12 9.99 -16.23
CA LYS A 27 9.02 9.93 -15.07
C LYS A 27 8.58 10.88 -13.96
N ARG A 28 8.07 12.07 -14.32
CA ARG A 28 7.53 13.06 -13.37
C ARG A 28 6.31 12.55 -12.62
N MET A 29 5.33 11.97 -13.32
CA MET A 29 4.13 11.45 -12.68
C MET A 29 4.46 10.30 -11.73
N ARG A 30 5.34 9.39 -12.16
CA ARG A 30 5.83 8.31 -11.29
C ARG A 30 6.55 8.84 -10.05
N ALA A 31 7.43 9.82 -10.20
CA ALA A 31 8.11 10.44 -9.06
C ALA A 31 7.12 11.13 -8.12
N ALA A 32 6.11 11.82 -8.67
CA ALA A 32 5.07 12.48 -7.88
C ALA A 32 4.27 11.50 -7.02
N ILE A 33 3.87 10.33 -7.56
CA ILE A 33 3.18 9.28 -6.80
C ILE A 33 4.06 8.77 -5.64
N LEU A 34 5.35 8.55 -5.88
CA LEU A 34 6.25 8.07 -4.84
C LEU A 34 6.48 9.11 -3.74
N LEU A 35 6.75 10.35 -4.12
CA LEU A 35 7.15 11.42 -3.21
C LEU A 35 5.99 12.09 -2.49
N ILE A 36 4.76 11.99 -3.01
CA ILE A 36 3.59 12.64 -2.44
C ILE A 36 2.67 11.62 -1.78
N PRO A 37 1.75 10.90 -2.47
CA PRO A 37 0.78 10.06 -1.78
C PRO A 37 1.42 8.90 -1.01
N ILE A 38 2.42 8.21 -1.58
CA ILE A 38 3.09 7.10 -0.87
C ILE A 38 3.83 7.62 0.36
N ALA A 39 4.66 8.65 0.20
CA ALA A 39 5.41 9.25 1.32
C ALA A 39 4.47 9.79 2.42
N VAL A 40 3.38 10.45 2.06
CA VAL A 40 2.38 10.96 3.00
C VAL A 40 1.67 9.82 3.73
N LEU A 41 1.25 8.76 3.03
CA LEU A 41 0.62 7.59 3.66
C LEU A 41 1.59 6.91 4.65
N CYS A 42 2.87 6.77 4.28
CA CYS A 42 3.91 6.25 5.18
C CYS A 42 4.11 7.14 6.41
N ALA A 43 4.16 8.47 6.23
CA ALA A 43 4.31 9.41 7.33
C ALA A 43 3.10 9.38 8.28
N LEU A 44 1.88 9.38 7.72
CA LEU A 44 0.64 9.26 8.49
C LEU A 44 0.60 7.94 9.26
N TYR A 45 0.92 6.83 8.60
CA TYR A 45 1.04 5.52 9.26
C TYR A 45 2.02 5.57 10.43
N ALA A 46 3.23 6.11 10.22
CA ALA A 46 4.25 6.18 11.27
C ALA A 46 3.79 7.03 12.46
N VAL A 47 3.21 8.21 12.22
CA VAL A 47 2.69 9.08 13.28
C VAL A 47 1.56 8.41 14.06
N MET A 48 0.60 7.80 13.36
CA MET A 48 -0.51 7.12 14.04
C MET A 48 -0.04 5.90 14.83
N LEU A 49 0.88 5.09 14.26
CA LEU A 49 1.45 3.94 14.94
C LEU A 49 2.20 4.36 16.20
N ILE A 50 3.12 5.33 16.10
CA ILE A 50 3.89 5.83 17.25
C ILE A 50 2.98 6.46 18.30
N GLY A 51 1.99 7.25 17.88
CA GLY A 51 1.07 7.88 18.83
C GLY A 51 0.16 6.87 19.54
N LEU A 52 -0.26 5.80 18.85
CA LEU A 52 -1.03 4.71 19.45
C LEU A 52 -0.17 3.88 20.41
N THR A 53 1.08 3.57 20.05
CA THR A 53 1.98 2.79 20.91
C THR A 53 2.48 3.57 22.13
N ALA A 54 2.62 4.89 22.00
CA ALA A 54 2.97 5.78 23.10
C ALA A 54 1.77 6.19 23.97
N GLY A 55 0.55 5.73 23.65
CA GLY A 55 -0.68 6.09 24.38
C GLY A 55 -1.10 7.56 24.22
N LEU A 56 -0.53 8.27 23.25
CA LEU A 56 -0.83 9.68 22.96
C LEU A 56 -2.15 9.82 22.19
N PHE A 57 -2.47 8.84 21.36
CA PHE A 57 -3.72 8.76 20.61
C PHE A 57 -4.51 7.56 21.10
N ASP A 58 -5.76 7.79 21.50
CA ASP A 58 -6.70 6.76 22.00
C ASP A 58 -6.27 6.07 23.33
N PRO A 59 -6.06 6.84 24.42
CA PRO A 59 -5.59 6.30 25.70
C PRO A 59 -6.59 5.35 26.40
N VAL A 60 -7.85 5.33 25.96
CA VAL A 60 -8.94 4.50 26.52
C VAL A 60 -9.24 3.27 25.62
N GLY A 61 -8.73 3.26 24.38
CA GLY A 61 -8.98 2.22 23.38
C GLY A 61 -8.24 0.90 23.65
N ASN A 62 -8.60 0.25 24.76
CA ASN A 62 -8.16 -1.06 25.25
C ASN A 62 -6.66 -1.19 25.56
N ALA A 63 -6.39 -1.64 26.79
CA ALA A 63 -5.08 -1.88 27.39
C ALA A 63 -4.24 -2.99 26.72
N GLY A 64 -4.45 -3.26 25.43
CA GLY A 64 -3.82 -4.33 24.67
C GLY A 64 -3.52 -3.98 23.21
N GLY A 65 -3.16 -2.72 22.90
CA GLY A 65 -2.74 -2.31 21.55
C GLY A 65 -1.48 -3.02 21.03
N MET A 66 -0.62 -2.34 20.27
CA MET A 66 0.63 -2.94 19.75
C MET A 66 1.49 -3.59 20.86
N SER A 67 1.39 -3.10 22.09
CA SER A 67 1.95 -3.69 23.31
C SER A 67 1.56 -5.18 23.50
N GLU A 68 0.30 -5.54 23.27
CA GLU A 68 -0.17 -6.93 23.47
C GLU A 68 0.30 -7.84 22.36
N LEU A 69 0.27 -7.40 21.10
CA LEU A 69 0.85 -8.16 19.99
C LEU A 69 2.36 -8.42 20.18
N VAL A 70 3.08 -7.44 20.75
CA VAL A 70 4.52 -7.58 21.07
C VAL A 70 4.74 -8.54 22.25
N ARG A 71 3.86 -8.53 23.27
CA ARG A 71 3.95 -9.43 24.43
C ARG A 71 3.48 -10.85 24.12
N ASN A 72 2.49 -10.96 23.25
CA ASN A 72 1.81 -12.19 22.87
C ASN A 72 1.65 -12.21 21.34
N TYR A 73 2.67 -12.75 20.66
CA TYR A 73 2.66 -12.91 19.20
C TYR A 73 1.74 -14.06 18.79
N SER A 74 0.43 -13.79 18.79
CA SER A 74 -0.64 -14.74 18.50
C SER A 74 -1.78 -14.07 17.74
N VAL A 75 -2.72 -14.88 17.25
CA VAL A 75 -3.96 -14.38 16.61
C VAL A 75 -4.75 -13.52 17.60
N ASP A 76 -4.82 -13.91 18.87
CA ASP A 76 -5.51 -13.14 19.91
C ASP A 76 -4.84 -11.78 20.15
N GLY A 77 -3.51 -11.75 20.20
CA GLY A 77 -2.73 -10.50 20.29
C GLY A 77 -2.96 -9.59 19.08
N LEU A 78 -3.10 -10.17 17.88
CA LEU A 78 -3.44 -9.41 16.67
C LEU A 78 -4.88 -8.88 16.72
N MET A 79 -5.84 -9.69 17.16
CA MET A 79 -7.23 -9.25 17.34
C MET A 79 -7.33 -8.10 18.35
N ALA A 80 -6.57 -8.16 19.45
CA ALA A 80 -6.52 -7.10 20.44
C ALA A 80 -6.06 -5.75 19.84
N LEU A 81 -5.07 -5.77 18.94
CA LEU A 81 -4.65 -4.58 18.19
C LEU A 81 -5.80 -3.97 17.37
N PHE A 82 -6.59 -4.81 16.70
CA PHE A 82 -7.71 -4.39 15.84
C PHE A 82 -9.04 -4.13 16.56
N GLN A 83 -9.10 -4.28 17.89
CA GLN A 83 -10.30 -3.96 18.68
C GLN A 83 -10.52 -2.45 18.85
N SER A 84 -9.53 -1.62 18.54
CA SER A 84 -9.64 -0.15 18.63
C SER A 84 -9.87 0.47 17.25
N ARG A 85 -10.57 1.61 17.21
CA ARG A 85 -10.73 2.41 15.98
C ARG A 85 -9.36 2.85 15.44
N GLY A 86 -8.44 3.27 16.32
CA GLY A 86 -7.08 3.63 15.95
C GLY A 86 -6.31 2.47 15.31
N GLY A 87 -6.35 1.28 15.91
CA GLY A 87 -5.70 0.08 15.38
C GLY A 87 -6.19 -0.30 13.99
N ILE A 88 -7.51 -0.25 13.75
CA ILE A 88 -8.09 -0.48 12.42
C ILE A 88 -7.57 0.54 11.40
N VAL A 89 -7.59 1.84 11.72
CA VAL A 89 -7.14 2.88 10.77
C VAL A 89 -5.65 2.76 10.49
N VAL A 90 -4.82 2.45 11.50
CA VAL A 90 -3.39 2.20 11.32
C VAL A 90 -3.14 1.01 10.40
N GLY A 91 -3.76 -0.13 10.68
CA GLY A 91 -3.60 -1.34 9.86
C GLY A 91 -4.15 -1.17 8.44
N TRP A 92 -5.27 -0.46 8.28
CA TRP A 92 -5.80 -0.15 6.95
C TRP A 92 -4.87 0.77 6.16
N THR A 93 -4.33 1.81 6.81
CA THR A 93 -3.38 2.73 6.17
C THR A 93 -2.08 2.02 5.78
N HIS A 94 -1.65 1.02 6.55
CA HIS A 94 -0.55 0.13 6.16
C HIS A 94 -0.84 -0.57 4.83
N TYR A 95 -2.01 -1.21 4.67
CA TYR A 95 -2.39 -1.84 3.41
C TYR A 95 -2.45 -0.84 2.25
N LEU A 96 -3.08 0.32 2.45
CA LEU A 96 -3.15 1.36 1.42
C LEU A 96 -1.76 1.81 0.94
N ALA A 97 -0.82 2.03 1.86
CA ALA A 97 0.53 2.46 1.53
C ALA A 97 1.31 1.38 0.78
N PHE A 98 1.28 0.14 1.28
CA PHE A 98 2.01 -0.97 0.68
C PHE A 98 1.42 -1.36 -0.68
N ASP A 99 0.09 -1.47 -0.81
CA ASP A 99 -0.54 -1.84 -2.09
C ASP A 99 -0.29 -0.77 -3.15
N LEU A 100 -0.35 0.51 -2.81
CA LEU A 100 -0.03 1.59 -3.73
C LEU A 100 1.45 1.59 -4.15
N MET A 101 2.37 1.32 -3.22
CA MET A 101 3.80 1.17 -3.52
C MET A 101 4.05 -0.02 -4.46
N VAL A 102 3.38 -1.15 -4.22
CA VAL A 102 3.44 -2.33 -5.09
C VAL A 102 2.89 -2.00 -6.47
N GLY A 103 1.73 -1.35 -6.57
CA GLY A 103 1.17 -0.90 -7.85
C GLY A 103 2.11 0.04 -8.60
N TRP A 104 2.71 1.02 -7.90
CA TRP A 104 3.69 1.94 -8.45
C TRP A 104 4.92 1.21 -9.01
N TRP A 105 5.41 0.20 -8.30
CA TRP A 105 6.52 -0.64 -8.74
C TRP A 105 6.13 -1.48 -9.97
N ILE A 106 4.98 -2.15 -9.94
CA ILE A 106 4.44 -2.94 -11.06
C ILE A 106 4.34 -2.08 -12.32
N ALA A 107 3.71 -0.91 -12.25
CA ALA A 107 3.55 -0.02 -13.40
C ALA A 107 4.91 0.36 -14.00
N GLY A 108 5.90 0.61 -13.14
CA GLY A 108 7.24 0.96 -13.56
C GLY A 108 8.01 -0.17 -14.24
N ASP A 109 8.01 -1.36 -13.63
CA ASP A 109 8.66 -2.55 -14.18
C ASP A 109 7.95 -3.00 -15.47
N ALA A 110 6.63 -2.86 -15.53
CA ALA A 110 5.85 -3.22 -16.70
C ALA A 110 6.10 -2.28 -17.88
N ASP A 111 6.31 -0.99 -17.61
CA ASP A 111 6.70 0.00 -18.62
C ASP A 111 8.10 -0.28 -19.17
N SER A 112 9.09 -0.63 -18.34
CA SER A 112 10.43 -0.99 -18.83
C SER A 112 10.44 -2.26 -19.67
N ARG A 113 9.48 -3.17 -19.45
CA ARG A 113 9.29 -4.41 -20.22
C ARG A 113 8.42 -4.23 -21.47
N GLY A 114 7.92 -3.03 -21.74
CA GLY A 114 7.04 -2.77 -22.88
C GLY A 114 5.66 -3.45 -22.79
N ILE A 115 5.20 -3.80 -21.58
CA ILE A 115 3.89 -4.45 -21.40
C ILE A 115 2.78 -3.46 -21.78
N PRO A 116 1.83 -3.84 -22.66
CA PRO A 116 0.79 -2.94 -23.13
C PRO A 116 -0.16 -2.51 -22.01
N ARG A 117 -0.75 -1.31 -22.16
CA ARG A 117 -1.60 -0.67 -21.14
C ARG A 117 -2.74 -1.57 -20.66
N TRP A 118 -3.38 -2.28 -21.59
CA TRP A 118 -4.52 -3.13 -21.27
C TRP A 118 -4.16 -4.27 -20.31
N SER A 119 -3.05 -4.96 -20.55
CA SER A 119 -2.56 -6.02 -19.67
C SER A 119 -2.14 -5.48 -18.31
N GLN A 120 -1.49 -4.30 -18.28
CA GLN A 120 -1.14 -3.66 -17.01
C GLN A 120 -2.38 -3.25 -16.22
N LEU A 121 -3.44 -2.75 -16.87
CA LEU A 121 -4.67 -2.32 -16.21
C LEU A 121 -5.30 -3.47 -15.41
N GLY A 122 -5.38 -4.67 -16.00
CA GLY A 122 -5.91 -5.85 -15.31
C GLY A 122 -5.11 -6.22 -14.05
N VAL A 123 -3.78 -6.20 -14.16
CA VAL A 123 -2.88 -6.49 -13.02
C VAL A 123 -2.98 -5.40 -11.95
N LEU A 124 -2.96 -4.13 -12.35
CA LEU A 124 -3.05 -3.00 -11.41
C LEU A 124 -4.41 -2.96 -10.70
N LEU A 125 -5.51 -3.29 -11.38
CA LEU A 125 -6.83 -3.44 -10.74
C LEU A 125 -6.85 -4.62 -9.76
N ALA A 126 -6.23 -5.74 -10.11
CA ALA A 126 -6.08 -6.86 -9.19
C ALA A 126 -5.25 -6.47 -7.95
N THR A 127 -4.17 -5.70 -8.12
CA THR A 127 -3.36 -5.17 -7.01
C THR A 127 -4.15 -4.16 -6.17
N PHE A 128 -4.97 -3.31 -6.78
CA PHE A 128 -5.81 -2.35 -6.06
C PHE A 128 -6.86 -3.04 -5.18
N LEU A 129 -7.49 -4.11 -5.68
CA LEU A 129 -8.53 -4.85 -4.95
C LEU A 129 -7.96 -5.88 -3.97
N ALA A 130 -6.82 -6.47 -4.32
CA ALA A 130 -6.16 -7.53 -3.59
C ALA A 130 -4.65 -7.51 -3.87
N GLY A 131 -3.92 -6.61 -3.19
CA GLY A 131 -2.50 -6.34 -3.37
C GLY A 131 -1.63 -7.58 -3.66
N PRO A 132 -1.64 -8.59 -2.77
CA PRO A 132 -0.84 -9.80 -2.95
C PRO A 132 -1.22 -10.62 -4.18
N LEU A 133 -2.50 -10.68 -4.54
CA LEU A 133 -2.97 -11.42 -5.71
C LEU A 133 -2.48 -10.75 -7.00
N GLY A 134 -2.65 -9.43 -7.12
CA GLY A 134 -2.16 -8.69 -8.27
C GLY A 134 -0.64 -8.76 -8.43
N LEU A 135 0.10 -8.66 -7.32
CA LEU A 135 1.55 -8.89 -7.31
C LEU A 135 1.90 -10.30 -7.79
N GLY A 136 1.23 -11.34 -7.28
CA GLY A 136 1.45 -12.72 -7.70
C GLY A 136 1.20 -12.93 -9.19
N LEU A 137 0.11 -12.38 -9.72
CA LEU A 137 -0.21 -12.42 -11.15
C LEU A 137 0.88 -11.74 -11.99
N TYR A 138 1.38 -10.59 -11.52
CA TYR A 138 2.46 -9.87 -12.20
C TYR A 138 3.78 -10.65 -12.20
N LEU A 139 4.15 -11.21 -11.04
CA LEU A 139 5.37 -12.01 -10.88
C LEU A 139 5.31 -13.27 -11.76
N PHE A 140 4.16 -13.92 -11.86
CA PHE A 140 3.95 -15.05 -12.76
C PHE A 140 4.06 -14.63 -14.23
N TYR A 141 3.43 -13.52 -14.61
CA TYR A 141 3.51 -12.99 -15.97
C TYR A 141 4.96 -12.70 -16.38
N ARG A 142 5.75 -12.01 -15.54
CA ARG A 142 7.15 -11.70 -15.85
C ARG A 142 8.04 -12.94 -15.91
N ALA A 143 7.75 -13.97 -15.11
CA ALA A 143 8.54 -15.20 -15.09
C ALA A 143 8.36 -16.03 -16.37
N THR A 144 7.15 -16.01 -16.95
CA THR A 144 6.83 -16.74 -18.19
C THR A 144 7.20 -15.99 -19.46
N ARG A 145 7.54 -14.70 -19.35
CA ARG A 145 8.00 -13.84 -20.45
C ARG A 145 9.27 -13.10 -20.05
N PRO A 146 10.40 -13.80 -19.87
CA PRO A 146 11.67 -13.15 -19.61
C PRO A 146 11.98 -12.16 -20.73
N GLU A 147 12.65 -11.06 -20.38
CA GLU A 147 13.14 -10.09 -21.36
C GLU A 147 13.93 -10.86 -22.43
N VAL A 148 13.67 -10.57 -23.71
CA VAL A 148 14.57 -11.00 -24.78
C VAL A 148 15.91 -10.37 -24.42
N ALA A 149 16.85 -11.18 -23.93
CA ALA A 149 18.22 -10.75 -23.81
C ALA A 149 18.60 -10.25 -25.20
N ASN A 150 18.85 -8.94 -25.32
CA ASN A 150 19.56 -8.44 -26.48
C ASN A 150 20.90 -9.16 -26.45
N ALA A 151 21.01 -10.21 -27.27
CA ALA A 151 22.28 -10.78 -27.63
C ALA A 151 23.09 -9.64 -28.26
N ASP A 152 24.23 -9.37 -27.64
CA ASP A 152 25.41 -8.72 -28.19
C ASP A 152 25.28 -7.27 -28.69
N HIS A 153 25.91 -6.35 -27.96
CA HIS A 153 26.87 -5.39 -28.51
C HIS A 153 27.92 -5.03 -27.45
#